data_AF-A0A2Y9DZV9-F1
#
_entry.id   AF-A0A2Y9DZV9-F1
#
_cell.length_a   1.000
_cell.length_b   1.000
_cell.length_c   1.000
_cell.angle_alpha   90.00
_cell.angle_beta   90.00
_cell.angle_gamma   90.00
#
_symmetry.space_group_name_H-M   'P 1'
#
loop_
_entity.id
_entity.type
_entity.pdbx_description
1 polymer ?
#
loop_
_entity_poly.entity_id
_entity_poly.type
_entity_poly.pdbx_seq_one_letter_code
_entity_poly.pdbx_strand_id
1 'polypeptide(L)'
;MNMEKVNSVDFGDFVEVFGNVIERCPLAAAAVRSQRPFSDLEDLEKHFCTFIDALPRSGQEGILRCHPHLAGRELQRGTLAAESQREQSAAGLQNPGTDERRRLAKLNAQCRARFGFPFVLVARLRDPAVVARELERRLRCPPAQELRTALGEVKTIGRLRLADLLGADCARL
;
A
#
# COMPACT_ATOMS: atom_id res chain seq x y z
N MET A 1 -17.64 3.56 9.83
CA MET A 1 -17.22 4.05 11.17
C MET A 1 -17.13 5.56 11.12
N ASN A 2 -17.69 6.32 12.09
CA ASN A 2 -17.63 7.78 12.08
C ASN A 2 -16.39 8.32 12.82
N MET A 3 -16.03 9.60 12.63
CA MET A 3 -14.81 10.17 13.18
C MET A 3 -14.82 10.31 14.72
N GLU A 4 -16.00 10.52 15.32
CA GLU A 4 -16.16 10.52 16.78
C GLU A 4 -15.75 9.18 17.41
N LYS A 5 -16.11 8.06 16.77
CA LYS A 5 -15.69 6.74 17.21
C LYS A 5 -14.18 6.57 17.05
N VAL A 6 -13.61 6.99 15.93
CA VAL A 6 -12.14 6.96 15.70
C VAL A 6 -11.38 7.75 16.78
N ASN A 7 -11.88 8.91 17.19
CA ASN A 7 -11.24 9.74 18.20
C ASN A 7 -11.37 9.19 19.64
N SER A 8 -12.29 8.26 19.89
CA SER A 8 -12.59 7.73 21.23
C SER A 8 -12.08 6.31 21.48
N VAL A 9 -11.67 5.55 20.45
CA VAL A 9 -11.12 4.19 20.65
C VAL A 9 -9.81 4.22 21.46
N ASP A 10 -9.61 3.17 22.26
CA ASP A 10 -8.38 3.01 23.01
C ASP A 10 -7.18 2.69 22.09
N PHE A 11 -6.00 2.50 22.69
CA PHE A 11 -4.78 2.27 21.93
C PHE A 11 -4.78 0.93 21.21
N GLY A 12 -5.22 -0.14 21.90
CA GLY A 12 -5.23 -1.48 21.34
C GLY A 12 -6.20 -1.56 20.16
N ASP A 13 -7.43 -1.12 20.39
CA ASP A 13 -8.49 -1.13 19.38
C ASP A 13 -8.11 -0.30 18.13
N PHE A 14 -7.49 0.88 18.32
CA PHE A 14 -7.06 1.70 17.19
C PHE A 14 -5.98 1.00 16.36
N VAL A 15 -4.98 0.39 17.02
CA VAL A 15 -3.91 -0.32 16.32
C VAL A 15 -4.43 -1.59 15.65
N GLU A 16 -5.43 -2.26 16.24
CA GLU A 16 -6.08 -3.42 15.62
C GLU A 16 -6.82 -3.01 14.33
N VAL A 17 -7.60 -1.93 14.38
CA VAL A 17 -8.41 -1.48 13.23
C VAL A 17 -7.57 -0.82 12.14
N PHE A 18 -6.61 0.03 12.51
CA PHE A 18 -5.83 0.85 11.56
C PHE A 18 -4.41 0.33 11.31
N GLY A 19 -3.99 -0.72 12.00
CA GLY A 19 -2.60 -1.22 11.98
C GLY A 19 -2.11 -1.70 10.63
N ASN A 20 -3.02 -2.02 9.70
CA ASN A 20 -2.68 -2.39 8.34
C ASN A 20 -3.09 -1.35 7.29
N VAL A 21 -3.34 -0.10 7.68
CA VAL A 21 -3.52 1.01 6.71
C VAL A 21 -2.25 1.16 5.85
N ILE A 22 -1.09 1.07 6.49
CA ILE A 22 0.19 0.88 5.80
C ILE A 22 0.57 -0.59 5.97
N GLU A 23 0.77 -1.29 4.85
CA GLU A 23 0.98 -2.73 4.83
C GLU A 23 2.07 -3.17 5.82
N ARG A 24 1.68 -4.03 6.76
CA ARG A 24 2.52 -4.61 7.82
C ARG A 24 3.29 -3.57 8.63
N CYS A 25 2.72 -2.37 8.80
CA CYS A 25 3.32 -1.29 9.58
C CYS A 25 2.37 -0.77 10.67
N PRO A 26 2.06 -1.57 11.70
CA PRO A 26 1.18 -1.15 12.80
C PRO A 26 1.74 0.03 13.61
N LEU A 27 3.05 0.24 13.56
CA LEU A 27 3.71 1.41 14.15
C LEU A 27 3.17 2.73 13.59
N ALA A 28 2.82 2.78 12.31
CA ALA A 28 2.23 3.97 11.70
C ALA A 28 0.91 4.34 12.39
N ALA A 29 0.03 3.35 12.62
CA ALA A 29 -1.23 3.56 13.33
C ALA A 29 -1.01 4.01 14.78
N ALA A 30 -0.09 3.36 15.49
CA ALA A 30 0.26 3.74 16.87
C ALA A 30 0.75 5.20 16.97
N ALA A 31 1.62 5.62 16.03
CA ALA A 31 2.14 6.98 15.98
C ALA A 31 1.05 8.00 15.61
N VAL A 32 0.24 7.71 14.59
CA VAL A 32 -0.84 8.60 14.14
C VAL A 32 -1.88 8.81 15.23
N ARG A 33 -2.29 7.75 15.94
CA ARG A 33 -3.27 7.83 17.03
C ARG A 33 -2.92 8.90 18.08
N SER A 34 -1.64 9.07 18.36
CA SER A 34 -1.16 10.02 19.38
C SER A 34 -1.42 11.48 19.02
N GLN A 35 -1.84 11.77 17.78
CA GLN A 35 -2.10 13.10 17.24
C GLN A 35 -3.60 13.45 17.19
N ARG A 36 -4.46 12.56 17.69
CA ARG A 36 -5.91 12.81 17.83
C ARG A 36 -6.19 14.07 18.70
N PRO A 37 -7.35 14.73 18.54
CA PRO A 37 -8.47 14.35 17.68
C PRO A 37 -8.25 14.73 16.21
N PHE A 38 -8.77 13.91 15.30
CA PHE A 38 -8.84 14.19 13.86
C PHE A 38 -10.16 14.84 13.50
N SER A 39 -10.17 15.78 12.55
CA SER A 39 -11.42 16.43 12.10
C SER A 39 -12.26 15.55 11.19
N ASP A 40 -11.62 14.88 10.23
CA ASP A 40 -12.26 14.11 9.16
C ASP A 40 -11.27 13.11 8.53
N LEU A 41 -11.73 12.37 7.52
CA LEU A 41 -10.92 11.37 6.82
C LEU A 41 -9.66 11.97 6.17
N GLU A 42 -9.76 13.17 5.61
CA GLU A 42 -8.65 13.84 4.94
C GLU A 42 -7.56 14.23 5.95
N ASP A 43 -7.98 14.71 7.12
CA ASP A 43 -7.08 15.00 8.24
C ASP A 43 -6.38 13.74 8.75
N LEU A 44 -7.11 12.64 8.97
CA LEU A 44 -6.52 11.35 9.34
C LEU A 44 -5.51 10.85 8.28
N GLU A 45 -5.84 10.96 6.99
CA GLU A 45 -4.95 10.61 5.89
C GLU A 45 -3.66 11.45 5.91
N LYS A 46 -3.77 12.77 6.13
CA LYS A 46 -2.62 13.67 6.22
C LYS A 46 -1.65 13.24 7.32
N HIS A 47 -2.15 12.74 8.44
CA HIS A 47 -1.31 12.25 9.53
C HIS A 47 -0.51 10.99 9.13
N PHE A 48 -1.13 10.04 8.41
CA PHE A 48 -0.41 8.89 7.86
C PHE A 48 0.62 9.29 6.79
N CYS A 49 0.26 10.22 5.90
CA CYS A 49 1.19 10.74 4.89
C CYS A 49 2.40 11.42 5.53
N THR A 50 2.16 12.26 6.55
CA THR A 50 3.20 12.98 7.30
C THR A 50 4.12 12.01 8.02
N PHE A 51 3.58 10.93 8.61
CA PHE A 51 4.40 9.88 9.21
C PHE A 51 5.39 9.29 8.19
N ILE A 52 4.94 8.96 6.98
CA ILE A 52 5.80 8.41 5.92
C ILE A 52 6.87 9.43 5.48
N ASP A 53 6.48 10.69 5.31
CA ASP A 53 7.37 11.75 4.85
C ASP A 53 8.44 12.13 5.87
N ALA A 54 8.13 12.00 7.16
CA ALA A 54 9.07 12.27 8.25
C ALA A 54 10.12 11.17 8.45
N LEU A 55 9.93 9.98 7.87
CA LEU A 55 10.90 8.89 7.99
C LEU A 55 12.19 9.21 7.24
N PRO A 56 13.36 8.80 7.77
CA PRO A 56 14.57 8.79 6.97
C PRO A 56 14.38 7.87 5.76
N ARG A 57 15.18 8.08 4.72
CA ARG A 57 15.12 7.29 3.48
C ARG A 57 15.11 5.77 3.73
N SER A 58 15.90 5.28 4.67
CA SER A 58 15.93 3.85 5.03
C SER A 58 14.59 3.35 5.59
N GLY A 59 13.88 4.18 6.36
CA GLY A 59 12.54 3.88 6.87
C GLY A 59 11.49 3.87 5.76
N GLN A 60 11.56 4.83 4.83
CA GLN A 60 10.70 4.86 3.65
C GLN A 60 10.88 3.61 2.78
N GLU A 61 12.13 3.23 2.49
CA GLU A 61 12.44 1.97 1.79
C GLU A 61 11.99 0.75 2.61
N GLY A 62 12.04 0.82 3.95
CA GLY A 62 11.52 -0.19 4.86
C GLY A 62 10.01 -0.43 4.68
N ILE A 63 9.21 0.63 4.60
CA ILE A 63 7.77 0.55 4.29
C ILE A 63 7.53 -0.16 2.95
N LEU A 64 8.29 0.20 1.92
CA LEU A 64 8.16 -0.45 0.61
C LEU A 64 8.51 -1.94 0.69
N ARG A 65 9.52 -2.33 1.46
CA ARG A 65 9.91 -3.74 1.67
C ARG A 65 8.88 -4.56 2.44
N CYS A 66 8.00 -3.93 3.20
CA CYS A 66 6.87 -4.60 3.85
C CYS A 66 5.79 -5.04 2.85
N HIS A 67 5.70 -4.40 1.68
CA HIS A 67 4.66 -4.70 0.71
C HIS A 67 4.91 -6.03 -0.03
N PRO A 68 3.89 -6.89 -0.17
CA PRO A 68 4.00 -8.12 -0.92
C PRO A 68 4.15 -7.83 -2.41
N HIS A 69 4.85 -8.71 -3.12
CA HIS A 69 4.98 -8.59 -4.58
C HIS A 69 3.62 -8.80 -5.27
N LEU A 70 3.32 -7.99 -6.28
CA LEU A 70 2.17 -8.20 -7.17
C LEU A 70 2.32 -9.52 -7.94
N ALA A 71 1.28 -10.35 -7.93
CA ALA A 71 1.28 -11.71 -8.47
C ALA A 71 2.42 -12.61 -7.92
N GLY A 72 2.90 -12.29 -6.72
CA GLY A 72 4.05 -12.92 -6.08
C GLY A 72 3.75 -14.26 -5.38
N ARG A 73 4.78 -14.79 -4.70
CA ARG A 73 4.69 -16.06 -3.97
C ARG A 73 3.65 -16.04 -2.84
N GLU A 74 3.47 -14.90 -2.17
CA GLU A 74 2.52 -14.77 -1.07
C GLU A 74 1.08 -14.88 -1.56
N LEU A 75 0.76 -14.29 -2.72
CA LEU A 75 -0.54 -14.49 -3.37
C LEU A 75 -0.76 -15.95 -3.73
N GLN A 76 0.24 -16.62 -4.31
CA GLN A 76 0.15 -18.03 -4.72
C GLN A 76 -0.03 -18.97 -3.54
N ARG A 77 0.52 -18.63 -2.37
CA ARG A 77 0.42 -19.41 -1.14
C ARG A 77 -0.80 -19.03 -0.28
N GLY A 78 -1.55 -17.99 -0.66
CA GLY A 78 -2.67 -17.49 0.14
C GLY A 78 -2.23 -16.89 1.48
N THR A 79 -1.03 -16.31 1.56
CA THR A 79 -0.45 -15.75 2.80
C THR A 79 -0.40 -14.22 2.81
N LEU A 80 -1.18 -13.57 1.92
CA LEU A 80 -1.32 -12.11 1.93
C LEU A 80 -2.11 -11.63 3.16
N ALA A 81 -1.85 -10.40 3.59
CA ALA A 81 -2.80 -9.71 4.44
C ALA A 81 -4.16 -9.57 3.73
N ALA A 82 -5.25 -9.49 4.50
CA ALA A 82 -6.60 -9.47 3.95
C ALA A 82 -6.80 -8.32 2.95
N GLU A 83 -6.24 -7.14 3.25
CA GLU A 83 -6.26 -5.95 2.38
C GLU A 83 -5.55 -6.22 1.05
N SER A 84 -4.30 -6.70 1.10
CA SER A 84 -3.53 -7.02 -0.11
C SER A 84 -4.17 -8.14 -0.93
N GLN A 85 -4.84 -9.10 -0.28
CA GLN A 85 -5.61 -10.11 -0.99
C GLN A 85 -6.75 -9.45 -1.78
N ARG A 86 -7.57 -8.59 -1.14
CA ARG A 86 -8.66 -7.88 -1.81
C ARG A 86 -8.14 -7.02 -2.97
N GLU A 87 -7.06 -6.29 -2.75
CA GLU A 87 -6.45 -5.39 -3.74
C GLU A 87 -5.95 -6.12 -4.98
N GLN A 88 -5.22 -7.24 -4.80
CA GLN A 88 -4.71 -8.02 -5.92
C GLN A 88 -5.81 -8.83 -6.64
N SER A 89 -6.84 -9.27 -5.91
CA SER A 89 -8.02 -9.91 -6.52
C SER A 89 -8.79 -8.94 -7.41
N ALA A 90 -9.04 -7.71 -6.92
CA ALA A 90 -9.73 -6.67 -7.69
C ALA A 90 -8.96 -6.29 -8.97
N ALA A 91 -7.64 -6.40 -8.93
CA ALA A 91 -6.76 -6.18 -10.07
C ALA A 91 -6.65 -7.38 -11.03
N GLY A 92 -7.38 -8.48 -10.82
CA GLY A 92 -7.29 -9.68 -11.65
C GLY A 92 -5.96 -10.45 -11.54
N LEU A 93 -5.12 -10.16 -10.53
CA LEU A 93 -3.78 -10.74 -10.38
C LEU A 93 -3.77 -12.13 -9.74
N GLN A 94 -4.92 -12.66 -9.30
CA GLN A 94 -5.03 -14.00 -8.73
C GLN A 94 -4.73 -15.10 -9.76
N ASN A 95 -5.22 -14.94 -11.01
CA ASN A 95 -5.09 -15.95 -12.05
C ASN A 95 -4.56 -15.36 -13.37
N PRO A 96 -3.36 -14.75 -13.38
CA PRO A 96 -2.72 -14.37 -14.62
C PRO A 96 -2.40 -15.63 -15.42
N GLY A 97 -2.53 -15.55 -16.74
CA GLY A 97 -2.05 -16.59 -17.66
C GLY A 97 -0.57 -16.89 -17.41
N THR A 98 -0.14 -18.11 -17.76
CA THR A 98 1.21 -18.61 -17.46
C THR A 98 2.33 -17.69 -17.95
N ASP A 99 2.18 -17.09 -19.13
CA ASP A 99 3.16 -16.18 -19.71
C ASP A 99 3.20 -14.84 -19.00
N GLU A 100 2.04 -14.29 -18.66
CA GLU A 100 1.94 -13.03 -17.90
C GLU A 100 2.52 -13.19 -16.50
N ARG A 101 2.28 -14.34 -15.85
CA ARG A 101 2.89 -14.69 -14.56
C ARG A 101 4.41 -14.73 -14.64
N ARG A 102 4.97 -15.37 -15.68
CA ARG A 102 6.43 -15.43 -15.89
C ARG A 102 7.01 -14.04 -16.14
N ARG A 103 6.31 -13.22 -16.94
CA ARG A 103 6.69 -11.83 -17.22
C ARG A 103 6.72 -10.99 -15.95
N LEU A 104 5.63 -10.97 -15.17
CA LEU A 104 5.56 -10.25 -13.90
C LEU A 104 6.62 -10.73 -12.89
N ALA A 105 6.88 -12.04 -12.80
CA ALA A 105 7.92 -12.57 -11.93
C ALA A 105 9.32 -12.06 -12.31
N LYS A 106 9.65 -12.05 -13.61
CA LYS A 106 10.91 -11.51 -14.13
C LYS A 106 11.05 -10.02 -13.84
N LEU A 107 10.00 -9.25 -14.14
CA LEU A 107 10.00 -7.80 -13.93
C LEU A 107 10.11 -7.43 -12.44
N ASN A 108 9.39 -8.13 -11.55
CA ASN A 108 9.51 -7.95 -10.10
C ASN A 108 10.94 -8.22 -9.61
N ALA A 109 11.59 -9.27 -10.13
CA ALA A 109 12.98 -9.57 -9.78
C ALA A 109 13.95 -8.47 -10.24
N GLN A 110 13.78 -7.94 -11.45
CA GLN A 110 14.57 -6.82 -11.96
C GLN A 110 14.38 -5.55 -11.14
N CYS A 111 13.13 -5.25 -10.75
CA CYS A 111 12.79 -4.08 -9.95
C CYS A 111 13.46 -4.14 -8.58
N ARG A 112 13.33 -5.29 -7.89
CA ARG A 112 14.00 -5.52 -6.60
C ARG A 112 15.52 -5.43 -6.71
N ALA A 113 16.12 -6.01 -7.75
CA ALA A 113 17.57 -5.95 -7.95
C ALA A 113 18.07 -4.51 -8.20
N ARG A 114 17.30 -3.70 -8.91
CA ARG A 114 17.67 -2.32 -9.26
C ARG A 114 17.45 -1.34 -8.10
N PHE A 115 16.33 -1.43 -7.41
CA PHE A 115 15.91 -0.41 -6.45
C PHE A 115 16.03 -0.85 -4.98
N GLY A 116 16.18 -2.14 -4.71
CA GLY A 116 16.31 -2.68 -3.35
C GLY A 116 15.00 -2.77 -2.57
N PHE A 117 13.86 -2.60 -3.24
CA PHE A 117 12.50 -2.76 -2.68
C PHE A 117 11.53 -3.32 -3.73
N PRO A 118 10.39 -3.90 -3.32
CA PRO A 118 9.34 -4.40 -4.21
C PRO A 118 8.72 -3.32 -5.10
N PHE A 119 8.18 -3.72 -6.25
CA PHE A 119 7.31 -2.85 -7.02
C PHE A 119 5.98 -2.65 -6.29
N VAL A 120 5.64 -1.39 -5.99
CA VAL A 120 4.39 -1.01 -5.35
C VAL A 120 3.56 -0.17 -6.32
N LEU A 121 2.29 -0.53 -6.48
CA LEU A 121 1.30 0.11 -7.33
C LEU A 121 -0.09 -0.12 -6.73
N VAL A 122 -0.97 0.87 -6.82
CA VAL A 122 -2.39 0.75 -6.46
C VAL A 122 -3.08 -0.21 -7.44
N ALA A 123 -3.00 -1.51 -7.15
CA ALA A 123 -3.43 -2.56 -8.06
C ALA A 123 -4.94 -2.52 -8.31
N ARG A 124 -5.75 -2.25 -7.27
CA ARG A 124 -7.22 -2.31 -7.33
C ARG A 124 -7.88 -1.34 -8.33
N LEU A 125 -7.13 -0.38 -8.85
CA LEU A 125 -7.58 0.60 -9.84
C LEU A 125 -7.02 0.33 -11.26
N ARG A 126 -6.37 -0.82 -11.48
CA ARG A 126 -5.60 -1.11 -12.69
C ARG A 126 -5.90 -2.51 -13.21
N ASP A 127 -5.94 -2.63 -14.52
CA ASP A 127 -5.96 -3.90 -15.23
C ASP A 127 -4.57 -4.58 -15.18
N PRO A 128 -4.47 -5.93 -15.13
CA PRO A 128 -3.20 -6.65 -15.14
C PRO A 128 -2.21 -6.19 -16.23
N ALA A 129 -2.69 -5.92 -17.45
CA ALA A 129 -1.83 -5.49 -18.54
C ALA A 129 -1.22 -4.10 -18.27
N VAL A 130 -1.93 -3.24 -17.54
CA VAL A 130 -1.44 -1.92 -17.11
C VAL A 130 -0.37 -2.09 -16.04
N VAL A 131 -0.52 -3.05 -15.13
CA VAL A 131 0.47 -3.33 -14.07
C VAL A 131 1.84 -3.67 -14.68
N ALA A 132 1.89 -4.59 -15.64
CA ALA A 132 3.15 -4.98 -16.29
C ALA A 132 3.80 -3.81 -17.05
N ARG A 133 2.98 -3.02 -17.76
CA ARG A 133 3.46 -1.83 -18.50
C ARG A 133 4.02 -0.76 -17.57
N GLU A 134 3.36 -0.48 -16.44
CA GLU A 134 3.85 0.49 -15.46
C GLU A 134 5.16 0.03 -14.82
N LEU A 135 5.28 -1.26 -14.53
CA LEU A 135 6.51 -1.83 -14.01
C LEU A 135 7.67 -1.71 -15.02
N GLU A 136 7.45 -2.02 -16.29
CA GLU A 136 8.45 -1.83 -17.36
C GLU A 136 8.85 -0.36 -17.55
N ARG A 137 7.88 0.56 -17.46
CA ARG A 137 8.14 2.00 -17.55
C ARG A 137 8.98 2.48 -16.36
N ARG A 138 8.58 2.13 -15.14
CA ARG A 138 9.22 2.54 -13.88
C ARG A 138 10.60 1.94 -13.68
N LEU A 139 10.87 0.76 -14.23
CA LEU A 139 12.22 0.18 -14.29
C LEU A 139 13.25 1.09 -14.99
N ARG A 140 12.81 1.99 -15.87
CA ARG A 140 13.68 2.94 -16.59
C ARG A 140 13.90 4.24 -15.81
N CYS A 141 13.14 4.47 -14.74
CA CYS A 141 13.26 5.68 -13.94
C CYS A 141 14.56 5.67 -13.09
N PRO A 142 15.09 6.86 -12.74
CA PRO A 142 16.13 7.00 -11.73
C PRO A 142 15.65 6.50 -10.36
N PRO A 143 16.51 5.87 -9.53
CA PRO A 143 16.13 5.34 -8.22
C PRO A 143 15.44 6.34 -7.28
N ALA A 144 15.89 7.60 -7.28
CA ALA A 144 15.28 8.64 -6.46
C ALA A 144 13.86 9.01 -6.91
N GLN A 145 13.60 8.96 -8.23
CA GLN A 145 12.25 9.16 -8.75
C GLN A 145 11.35 7.98 -8.40
N GLU A 146 11.85 6.75 -8.58
CA GLU A 146 11.09 5.55 -8.28
C GLU A 146 10.71 5.46 -6.79
N LEU A 147 11.60 5.82 -5.87
CA LEU A 147 11.28 5.90 -4.45
C LEU A 147 10.09 6.83 -4.19
N ARG A 148 10.12 8.04 -4.76
CA ARG A 148 9.00 9.00 -4.60
C ARG A 148 7.70 8.47 -5.21
N THR A 149 7.77 7.87 -6.40
CA THR A 149 6.59 7.29 -7.05
C THR A 149 6.03 6.15 -6.22
N ALA A 150 6.85 5.21 -5.75
CA ALA A 150 6.42 4.08 -4.96
C ALA A 150 5.80 4.51 -3.62
N LEU A 151 6.36 5.52 -2.94
CA LEU A 151 5.76 6.08 -1.73
C LEU A 151 4.42 6.78 -1.99
N GLY A 152 4.28 7.44 -3.16
CA GLY A 152 2.98 7.98 -3.60
C GLY A 152 1.92 6.88 -3.72
N GLU A 153 2.27 5.74 -4.32
CA GLU A 153 1.38 4.58 -4.42
C GLU A 153 1.00 4.03 -3.03
N VAL A 154 1.95 3.96 -2.08
CA VAL A 154 1.67 3.57 -0.69
C VAL A 154 0.66 4.51 -0.03
N LYS A 155 0.83 5.83 -0.20
CA LYS A 155 -0.12 6.81 0.35
C LYS A 155 -1.52 6.63 -0.24
N THR A 156 -1.61 6.42 -1.55
CA THR A 156 -2.90 6.14 -2.20
C THR A 156 -3.52 4.83 -1.72
N ILE A 157 -2.75 3.76 -1.55
CA ILE A 157 -3.22 2.50 -0.94
C ILE A 157 -3.75 2.76 0.48
N GLY A 158 -3.01 3.51 1.30
CA GLY A 158 -3.41 3.87 2.66
C GLY A 158 -4.73 4.64 2.72
N ARG A 159 -4.88 5.67 1.88
CA ARG A 159 -6.14 6.43 1.71
C ARG A 159 -7.31 5.51 1.38
N LEU A 160 -7.10 4.63 0.41
CA LEU A 160 -8.10 3.68 -0.07
C LEU A 160 -8.52 2.68 1.03
N ARG A 161 -7.58 2.19 1.83
CA ARG A 161 -7.87 1.34 3.01
C ARG A 161 -8.60 2.11 4.11
N LEU A 162 -8.23 3.37 4.38
CA LEU A 162 -8.95 4.21 5.33
C LEU A 162 -10.41 4.45 4.89
N ALA A 163 -10.62 4.73 3.60
CA ALA A 163 -11.96 4.89 3.04
C ALA A 163 -12.82 3.64 3.24
N ASP A 164 -12.26 2.45 2.98
CA ASP A 164 -12.94 1.17 3.21
C ASP A 164 -13.34 1.00 4.70
N LEU A 165 -12.44 1.34 5.64
CA LEU A 165 -12.70 1.24 7.09
C LEU A 165 -13.78 2.23 7.58
N LEU A 166 -13.79 3.46 7.03
CA LEU A 166 -14.76 4.47 7.41
C LEU A 166 -16.10 4.32 6.67
N GLY A 167 -16.15 3.54 5.59
CA GLY A 167 -17.31 3.39 4.73
C GLY A 167 -17.52 4.60 3.80
N ALA A 168 -16.45 5.30 3.46
CA ALA A 168 -16.48 6.41 2.52
C ALA A 168 -16.54 5.88 1.07
N ASP A 169 -17.32 6.54 0.22
CA ASP A 169 -17.47 6.14 -1.18
C ASP A 169 -16.18 6.38 -1.96
N CYS A 170 -15.50 5.29 -2.34
CA CYS A 170 -14.26 5.34 -3.11
C CYS A 170 -14.43 5.95 -4.51
N ALA A 171 -15.66 6.03 -5.05
CA ALA A 171 -15.93 6.70 -6.33
C ALA A 171 -15.83 8.23 -6.25
N ARG A 172 -15.74 8.80 -5.05
CA ARG A 172 -15.59 10.24 -4.79
C ARG A 172 -14.18 10.62 -4.33
N LEU A 173 -13.23 9.68 -4.36
CA LEU A 173 -11.83 9.87 -3.93
C LEU A 173 -10.89 9.92 -5.13
#